data_AF-A0A3D2JLV6-F1
#
_entry.id   AF-A0A3D2JLV6-F1
#
_cell.length_a   1.000
_cell.length_b   1.000
_cell.length_c   1.000
_cell.angle_alpha   90.00
_cell.angle_beta   90.00
_cell.angle_gamma   90.00
#
_symmetry.space_group_name_H-M   'P 1'
#
loop_
_entity.id
_entity.type
_entity.pdbx_description
1 polymer ?
#
loop_
_entity_poly.entity_id
_entity_poly.type
_entity_poly.pdbx_seq_one_letter_code
_entity_poly.pdbx_strand_id
1 'polypeptide(L)'
;VHTSFASRGTDPDGKTSARVEISGEKGRITTDGRYGIQGVTGPNGPLTQLEPGPEYPQPYGKFVDAILAGDQSIVETSFYDGLKAAEIVDAAYQSVAESGWIELSHG
;
A
#
# COMPACT_ATOMS: atom_id res chain seq x y z
N VAL A 1 4.24 -11.38 -7.60
CA VAL A 1 3.41 -11.52 -6.38
C VAL A 1 2.50 -12.72 -6.61
N HIS A 2 2.54 -13.72 -5.74
CA HIS A 2 1.61 -14.85 -5.78
C HIS A 2 0.37 -14.60 -4.92
N THR A 3 0.49 -13.76 -3.89
CA THR A 3 -0.68 -13.34 -3.11
C THR A 3 -0.38 -12.06 -2.35
N SER A 4 -1.36 -11.16 -2.30
CA SER A 4 -1.33 -9.95 -1.49
C SER A 4 -2.61 -9.84 -0.70
N PHE A 5 -2.50 -9.53 0.58
CA PHE A 5 -3.63 -9.29 1.47
C PHE A 5 -3.46 -7.95 2.15
N ALA A 6 -4.53 -7.16 2.18
CA ALA A 6 -4.63 -5.96 2.97
C ALA A 6 -5.83 -6.09 3.91
N SER A 7 -5.61 -5.79 5.19
CA SER A 7 -6.66 -5.83 6.21
C SER A 7 -6.45 -4.75 7.26
N ARG A 8 -7.45 -4.52 8.09
CA ARG A 8 -7.35 -3.66 9.27
C ARG A 8 -6.89 -4.50 10.45
N GLY A 9 -5.70 -4.22 10.97
CA GLY A 9 -5.21 -4.77 12.24
C GLY A 9 -5.55 -3.89 13.43
N THR A 10 -5.51 -4.49 14.61
CA THR A 10 -5.62 -3.80 15.90
C THR A 10 -4.32 -4.00 16.65
N ASP A 11 -3.66 -2.90 17.00
CA ASP A 11 -2.42 -2.92 17.76
C ASP A 11 -2.69 -3.08 19.28
N PRO A 12 -1.68 -3.46 20.09
CA PRO A 12 -1.87 -3.65 21.53
C PRO A 12 -2.39 -2.40 22.29
N ASP A 13 -2.18 -1.20 21.73
CA ASP A 13 -2.68 0.07 22.27
C ASP A 13 -4.14 0.38 21.86
N GLY A 14 -4.81 -0.56 21.18
CA GLY A 14 -6.18 -0.44 20.71
C GLY A 14 -6.35 0.39 19.43
N LYS A 15 -5.26 0.94 18.87
CA LYS A 15 -5.32 1.67 17.60
C LYS A 15 -5.35 0.73 16.41
N THR A 16 -5.88 1.21 15.29
CA THR A 16 -5.91 0.45 14.05
C THR A 16 -4.69 0.74 13.18
N SER A 17 -4.09 -0.32 12.66
CA SER A 17 -2.98 -0.28 11.71
C SER A 17 -3.36 -1.01 10.43
N ALA A 18 -2.82 -0.57 9.29
CA ALA A 18 -2.95 -1.34 8.05
C ALA A 18 -2.08 -2.60 8.18
N ARG A 19 -2.66 -3.77 7.87
CA ARG A 19 -1.94 -5.03 7.82
C ARG A 19 -1.82 -5.47 6.39
N VAL A 20 -0.60 -5.49 5.89
CA VAL A 20 -0.28 -5.83 4.51
C VAL A 20 0.65 -7.03 4.53
N GLU A 21 0.28 -8.08 3.80
CA GLU A 21 1.14 -9.24 3.52
C GLU A 21 1.30 -9.37 2.01
N ILE A 22 2.55 -9.50 1.56
CA ILE A 22 2.89 -9.68 0.15
C ILE A 22 3.83 -10.88 0.04
N SER A 23 3.39 -11.90 -0.68
CA SER A 23 4.17 -13.11 -0.95
C SER A 23 4.50 -13.22 -2.43
N GLY A 24 5.73 -13.58 -2.74
CA GLY A 24 6.21 -13.81 -4.11
C GLY A 24 7.26 -14.92 -4.16
N GLU A 25 7.68 -15.26 -5.37
CA GLU A 25 8.64 -16.34 -5.62
C GLU A 25 9.97 -16.16 -4.86
N LYS A 26 10.39 -14.91 -4.63
CA LYS A 26 11.67 -14.56 -4.01
C LYS A 26 11.59 -14.29 -2.52
N GLY A 27 10.41 -14.36 -1.91
CA GLY A 27 10.24 -14.04 -0.50
C GLY A 27 8.88 -13.48 -0.15
N ARG A 28 8.78 -13.03 1.10
CA ARG A 28 7.57 -12.47 1.67
C ARG A 28 7.89 -11.25 2.53
N ILE A 29 6.99 -10.28 2.54
CA ILE A 29 7.02 -9.10 3.40
C ILE A 29 5.67 -8.97 4.10
N THR A 30 5.68 -8.57 5.37
CA THR A 30 4.47 -8.27 6.14
C THR A 30 4.69 -7.09 7.09
N THR A 31 3.61 -6.40 7.46
CA THR A 31 3.63 -5.32 8.46
C THR A 31 3.61 -5.85 9.89
N ASP A 32 4.44 -5.26 10.76
CA ASP A 32 4.47 -5.51 12.21
C ASP A 32 4.10 -4.22 12.98
N GLY A 33 2.85 -4.16 13.45
CA GLY A 33 2.30 -2.97 14.08
C GLY A 33 2.13 -1.83 13.08
N ARG A 34 2.20 -0.60 13.61
CA ARG A 34 1.99 0.61 12.80
C ARG A 34 3.18 1.01 11.93
N TYR A 35 4.40 0.66 12.35
CA TYR A 35 5.64 1.18 11.74
C TYR A 35 6.63 0.09 11.34
N GLY A 36 6.47 -1.13 11.83
CA GLY A 36 7.39 -2.22 11.54
C GLY A 36 7.07 -2.88 10.20
N ILE A 37 8.12 -3.30 9.50
CA ILE A 37 8.02 -4.19 8.34
C ILE A 37 8.95 -5.38 8.63
N GLN A 38 8.43 -6.58 8.45
CA GLN A 38 9.21 -7.82 8.53
C GLN A 38 9.24 -8.49 7.17
N GLY A 39 10.28 -9.26 6.89
CA GLY A 39 10.38 -10.00 5.64
C GLY A 39 11.38 -11.13 5.69
N VAL A 40 11.37 -11.92 4.63
CA VAL A 40 12.25 -13.06 4.43
C VAL A 40 12.58 -13.20 2.95
N THR A 41 13.85 -13.53 2.66
CA THR A 41 14.28 -13.94 1.32
C THR A 41 14.12 -15.45 1.17
N GLY A 42 13.48 -15.89 0.09
CA GLY A 42 13.11 -17.29 -0.13
C GLY A 42 11.85 -17.72 0.63
N PRO A 43 11.32 -18.92 0.33
CA PRO A 43 9.96 -19.30 0.74
C PRO A 43 9.79 -19.68 2.22
N ASN A 44 10.85 -20.10 2.91
CA ASN A 44 10.73 -20.86 4.17
C ASN A 44 11.57 -20.34 5.34
N GLY A 45 12.18 -19.16 5.25
CA GLY A 45 12.93 -18.58 6.36
C GLY A 45 12.02 -17.93 7.42
N PRO A 46 12.53 -17.71 8.64
CA PRO A 46 11.83 -16.90 9.63
C PRO A 46 11.69 -15.45 9.14
N LEU A 47 10.57 -14.80 9.47
CA LEU A 47 10.41 -13.37 9.26
C LEU A 47 11.38 -12.63 10.16
N THR A 48 12.14 -11.70 9.58
CA THR A 48 13.06 -10.83 10.30
C THR A 48 12.65 -9.39 10.09
N GLN A 49 12.87 -8.55 11.11
CA GLN A 49 12.69 -7.11 10.97
C GLN A 49 13.52 -6.59 9.80
N LEU A 50 12.86 -5.88 8.89
CA LEU A 50 13.54 -5.15 7.83
C LEU A 50 13.83 -3.74 8.34
N GLU A 51 14.97 -3.21 7.93
CA GLU A 51 15.25 -1.79 8.12
C GLU A 51 14.19 -0.98 7.36
N PRO A 52 13.45 -0.09 8.05
CA PRO A 52 12.56 0.81 7.35
C PRO A 52 13.40 1.60 6.35
N GLY A 53 12.93 1.68 5.11
CA GLY A 53 13.54 2.55 4.12
C GLY A 53 13.55 4.01 4.58
N PRO A 54 14.13 4.92 3.77
CA PRO A 54 14.03 6.34 4.07
C PRO A 54 12.57 6.73 4.31
N GLU A 55 12.32 7.61 5.28
CA GLU A 55 10.98 8.12 5.55
C GLU A 55 10.38 8.61 4.23
N TYR A 56 9.19 8.09 3.88
CA TYR A 56 8.48 8.62 2.73
C TYR A 56 8.16 10.07 3.07
N PRO A 57 8.77 11.06 2.38
CA PRO A 57 8.60 12.45 2.77
C PRO A 57 7.12 12.76 2.70
N GLN A 58 6.59 13.33 3.79
CA GLN A 58 5.18 13.69 3.89
C GLN A 58 4.79 14.43 2.61
N PRO A 59 3.74 13.96 1.89
CA PRO A 59 3.49 14.30 0.49
C PRO A 59 3.40 15.81 0.20
N TYR A 60 3.06 16.60 1.22
CA TYR A 60 2.96 18.06 1.11
C TYR A 60 4.31 18.76 0.83
N GLY A 61 5.42 18.27 1.38
CA GLY A 61 6.74 18.89 1.15
C GLY A 61 7.16 18.77 -0.31
N LYS A 62 7.13 17.54 -0.85
CA LYS A 62 7.39 17.27 -2.27
C LYS A 62 6.44 18.03 -3.19
N PHE A 63 5.18 18.18 -2.80
CA PHE A 63 4.20 18.93 -3.59
C PHE A 63 4.55 20.42 -3.67
N VAL A 64 4.96 21.04 -2.57
CA VAL A 64 5.44 22.44 -2.56
C VAL A 64 6.70 22.58 -3.42
N ASP A 65 7.67 21.67 -3.28
CA ASP A 65 8.91 21.69 -4.07
C ASP A 65 8.62 21.58 -5.57
N ALA A 66 7.69 20.71 -5.96
CA ALA A 66 7.24 20.55 -7.34
C ALA A 66 6.62 21.84 -7.91
N ILE A 67 5.81 22.55 -7.11
CA ILE A 67 5.22 23.83 -7.51
C ILE A 67 6.31 24.89 -7.69
N LEU A 68 7.24 25.01 -6.74
CA LEU A 68 8.31 26.00 -6.78
C LEU A 68 9.28 25.76 -7.94
N ALA A 69 9.57 24.49 -8.25
CA ALA A 69 10.43 24.09 -9.36
C ALA A 69 9.71 24.08 -10.71
N GLY A 70 8.38 24.07 -10.73
CA GLY A 70 7.59 23.84 -11.95
C GLY A 70 7.79 22.44 -12.54
N ASP A 71 8.09 21.45 -11.70
CA ASP A 71 8.48 20.10 -12.11
C ASP A 71 7.58 19.04 -11.47
N GLN A 72 6.68 18.49 -12.28
CA GLN A 72 5.74 17.45 -11.85
C GLN A 72 6.44 16.11 -11.51
N SER A 73 7.64 15.86 -12.01
CA SER A 73 8.35 14.58 -11.77
C SER A 73 8.77 14.38 -10.31
N ILE A 74 8.76 15.46 -9.51
CA ILE A 74 9.06 15.44 -8.07
C ILE A 74 7.96 14.73 -7.26
N VAL A 75 6.71 14.73 -7.76
CA VAL A 75 5.57 14.07 -7.14
C VAL A 75 5.25 12.78 -7.90
N GLU A 76 5.46 11.65 -7.26
CA GLU A 76 5.18 10.33 -7.86
C GLU A 76 3.67 10.08 -8.04
N THR A 77 2.83 10.67 -7.19
CA THR A 77 1.38 10.41 -7.18
C THR A 77 0.61 11.50 -7.92
N SER A 78 -0.02 11.16 -9.03
CA SER A 78 -0.80 12.07 -9.85
C SER A 78 -2.30 12.04 -9.50
N PHE A 79 -3.07 12.98 -10.05
CA PHE A 79 -4.53 12.93 -10.00
C PHE A 79 -5.10 11.68 -10.69
N TYR A 80 -4.42 11.17 -11.73
CA TYR A 80 -4.84 9.93 -12.39
C TYR A 80 -4.71 8.73 -11.45
N ASP A 81 -3.62 8.64 -10.68
CA ASP A 81 -3.45 7.58 -9.68
C ASP A 81 -4.53 7.67 -8.59
N GLY A 82 -4.88 8.89 -8.18
CA GLY A 82 -6.00 9.14 -7.27
C GLY A 82 -7.36 8.71 -7.84
N LEU A 83 -7.61 8.96 -9.12
CA LEU A 83 -8.83 8.51 -9.81
C LEU A 83 -8.89 6.97 -9.85
N LYS A 84 -7.80 6.30 -10.24
CA LYS A 84 -7.74 4.82 -10.26
C LYS A 84 -7.95 4.22 -8.87
N ALA A 85 -7.44 4.86 -7.81
CA ALA A 85 -7.70 4.43 -6.44
C ALA A 85 -9.19 4.59 -6.05
N ALA A 86 -9.85 5.68 -6.48
CA ALA A 86 -11.28 5.88 -6.24
C ALA A 86 -12.15 4.84 -6.97
N GLU A 87 -11.78 4.46 -8.19
CA GLU A 87 -12.49 3.39 -8.93
C GLU A 87 -12.50 2.05 -8.18
N ILE A 88 -11.43 1.72 -7.46
CA ILE A 88 -11.38 0.52 -6.60
C ILE A 88 -12.39 0.61 -5.45
N VAL A 89 -12.51 1.80 -4.84
CA VAL A 89 -13.47 2.05 -3.75
C VAL A 89 -14.90 1.93 -4.27
N ASP A 90 -15.20 2.55 -5.40
CA ASP A 90 -16.54 2.50 -6.02
C ASP A 90 -16.90 1.07 -6.42
N ALA A 91 -15.97 0.33 -7.02
CA ALA A 91 -16.17 -1.08 -7.37
C ALA A 91 -16.41 -1.96 -6.14
N ALA A 92 -15.77 -1.67 -5.00
CA ALA A 92 -16.04 -2.40 -3.75
C ALA A 92 -17.47 -2.17 -3.25
N TYR A 93 -17.97 -0.92 -3.30
CA TYR A 93 -19.37 -0.63 -2.95
C TYR A 93 -20.35 -1.30 -3.91
N GLN A 94 -20.07 -1.26 -5.21
CA GLN A 94 -20.90 -1.92 -6.22
C GLN A 94 -20.90 -3.44 -6.04
N SER A 95 -19.75 -4.06 -5.77
CA SER A 95 -19.61 -5.49 -5.50
C SER A 95 -20.50 -5.94 -4.34
N VAL A 96 -20.56 -5.15 -3.25
CA VAL A 96 -21.45 -5.43 -2.11
C VAL A 96 -22.92 -5.31 -2.51
N ALA A 97 -23.29 -4.26 -3.25
CA ALA A 97 -24.67 -4.02 -3.67
C ALA A 97 -25.20 -5.11 -4.61
N GLU A 98 -24.35 -5.61 -5.51
CA GLU A 98 -24.71 -6.60 -6.54
C GLU A 98 -24.39 -8.04 -6.11
N SER A 99 -23.71 -8.24 -4.98
CA SER A 99 -23.23 -9.55 -4.51
C SER A 99 -22.41 -10.30 -5.57
N GLY A 100 -21.55 -9.58 -6.27
CA GLY A 100 -20.79 -10.09 -7.42
C GLY A 100 -19.40 -9.49 -7.55
N TRP A 101 -18.56 -10.10 -8.37
CA TRP A 101 -17.25 -9.58 -8.73
C TRP A 101 -17.40 -8.42 -9.73
N ILE A 102 -16.71 -7.31 -9.47
CA ILE A 102 -16.64 -6.17 -10.39
C ILE A 102 -15.27 -6.17 -11.08
N GLU A 103 -15.29 -6.14 -12.41
CA GLU A 103 -14.06 -6.07 -13.21
C GLU A 103 -13.60 -4.61 -13.33
N LEU A 104 -12.33 -4.36 -13.02
CA LEU A 104 -11.72 -3.04 -13.15
C LEU A 104 -11.05 -2.92 -14.52
N SER A 105 -11.29 -1.80 -15.22
CA SER A 105 -10.62 -1.51 -16.49
C SER A 105 -9.17 -1.09 -16.25
N HIS A 106 -8.26 -1.77 -16.95
CA HIS A 106 -6.83 -1.47 -16.93
C HIS A 106 -6.54 -0.59 -18.15
N GLY A 107 -6.76 0.71 -18.00
CA GLY A 107 -6.41 1.73 -19.00
C GLY A 107 -4.93 2.04 -19.02
#